data_AF-A0A183HMT0-F1
#
_entry.id   AF-A0A183HMT0-F1
#
_cell.length_a   1.000
_cell.length_b   1.000
_cell.length_c   1.000
_cell.angle_alpha   90.00
_cell.angle_beta   90.00
_cell.angle_gamma   90.00
#
_symmetry.space_group_name_H-M   'P 1'
#
loop_
_entity.id
_entity.type
_entity.pdbx_description
1 polymer ?
#
loop_
_entity_poly.entity_id
_entity_poly.type
_entity_poly.pdbx_seq_one_letter_code
_entity_poly.pdbx_strand_id
1 'polypeptide(L)'
;LFQDETGAILIDRDPEYFAPVLNYLRHGKLVVNKNVSIEGVLEEAEFYNLPRLIQLCTERLAEFGLKKAKQTKHVYRVLQCHEEELTNVVSAMSDGWKLVQLIPVGQFQYQSDMQSEFLCVVSREFPDNEIKNGEHTDLTDRVKALQQKARRKSIISIFYLYSQSK
;
A
#
# COMPACT_ATOMS: atom_id res chain seq x y z
N LEU A 1 12.19 22.56 -39.59
CA LEU A 1 12.87 23.23 -38.47
C LEU A 1 13.10 24.67 -38.90
N PHE A 2 12.50 25.63 -38.20
CA PHE A 2 12.77 27.05 -38.41
C PHE A 2 14.01 27.42 -37.60
N GLN A 3 14.92 28.19 -38.18
CA GLN A 3 16.14 28.65 -37.52
C GLN A 3 16.16 30.18 -37.52
N ASP A 4 16.49 30.79 -36.39
CA ASP A 4 16.63 32.24 -36.28
C ASP A 4 18.02 32.73 -36.70
N GLU A 5 18.23 34.05 -36.70
CA GLU A 5 19.50 34.70 -37.08
C GLU A 5 20.67 34.35 -36.14
N THR A 6 20.38 33.85 -34.93
CA THR A 6 21.40 33.40 -33.95
C THR A 6 21.76 31.93 -34.10
N GLY A 7 21.04 31.20 -34.96
CA GLY A 7 21.19 29.78 -35.17
C GLY A 7 20.41 28.90 -34.19
N ALA A 8 19.50 29.47 -33.42
CA ALA A 8 18.59 28.70 -32.58
C ALA A 8 17.54 28.00 -33.45
N ILE A 9 17.26 26.74 -33.15
CA ILE A 9 16.27 25.92 -33.85
C ILE A 9 14.96 25.95 -33.05
N LEU A 10 13.86 26.29 -33.73
CA LEU A 10 12.53 26.25 -33.14
C LEU A 10 12.01 24.81 -33.09
N ILE A 11 11.68 24.37 -31.89
CA ILE A 11 11.06 23.08 -31.60
C ILE A 11 9.67 23.36 -31.04
N ASP A 12 8.64 22.96 -31.77
CA ASP A 12 7.22 23.08 -31.38
C ASP A 12 6.82 21.91 -30.47
N ARG A 13 7.61 21.67 -29.42
CA ARG A 13 7.41 20.58 -28.45
C ARG A 13 7.55 21.12 -27.03
N ASP A 14 6.99 20.39 -26.09
CA ASP A 14 6.97 20.79 -24.69
C ASP A 14 8.41 20.78 -24.10
N PRO A 15 8.90 21.92 -23.59
CA PRO A 15 10.24 22.00 -23.01
C PRO A 15 10.40 21.14 -21.75
N GLU A 16 9.32 20.85 -21.02
CA GLU A 16 9.37 20.10 -19.77
C GLU A 16 9.73 18.62 -20.01
N TYR A 17 9.13 18.00 -21.03
CA TYR A 17 9.42 16.61 -21.42
C TYR A 17 10.66 16.48 -22.30
N PHE A 18 11.01 17.55 -23.02
CA PHE A 18 12.21 17.58 -23.84
C PHE A 18 13.51 17.67 -23.02
N ALA A 19 13.49 18.35 -21.86
CA ALA A 19 14.70 18.52 -21.05
C ALA A 19 15.38 17.18 -20.66
N PRO A 20 14.66 16.14 -20.21
CA PRO A 20 15.22 14.80 -20.02
C PRO A 20 15.81 14.16 -21.29
N VAL A 21 15.16 14.35 -22.44
CA VAL A 21 15.66 13.85 -23.74
C VAL A 21 16.98 14.52 -24.10
N LEU A 22 17.04 15.85 -23.97
CA LEU A 22 18.25 16.63 -24.24
C LEU A 22 19.41 16.20 -23.32
N ASN A 23 19.12 15.98 -22.04
CA ASN A 23 20.12 15.50 -21.09
C ASN A 23 20.58 14.08 -21.43
N TYR A 24 19.68 13.19 -21.84
CA TYR A 24 20.05 11.87 -22.34
C TYR A 24 20.98 11.96 -23.55
N LEU A 25 20.73 12.86 -24.49
CA LEU A 25 21.64 13.07 -25.63
C LEU A 25 23.01 13.62 -25.22
N ARG A 26 23.08 14.42 -24.15
CA ARG A 26 24.35 14.98 -23.62
C ARG A 26 25.24 13.94 -22.94
N HIS A 27 24.66 13.05 -22.14
CA HIS A 27 25.44 12.17 -21.25
C HIS A 27 25.01 10.69 -21.24
N GLY A 28 24.04 10.29 -22.05
CA GLY A 28 23.61 8.90 -22.24
C GLY A 28 22.86 8.28 -21.06
N LYS A 29 22.28 9.10 -20.16
CA LYS A 29 21.58 8.63 -18.95
C LYS A 29 20.18 9.22 -18.87
N LEU A 30 19.19 8.39 -18.55
CA LEU A 30 17.82 8.84 -18.27
C LEU A 30 17.79 9.44 -16.85
N VAL A 31 17.61 10.76 -16.77
CA VAL A 31 17.45 11.50 -15.51
C VAL A 31 16.15 12.29 -15.61
N VAL A 32 15.17 11.96 -14.76
CA VAL A 32 13.85 12.58 -14.75
C VAL A 32 13.52 13.07 -13.35
N ASN A 33 13.11 14.33 -13.25
CA ASN A 33 12.72 14.95 -11.99
C ASN A 33 11.37 14.40 -11.50
N LYS A 34 11.10 14.50 -10.20
CA LYS A 34 9.88 13.94 -9.58
C LYS A 34 8.57 14.53 -10.13
N ASN A 35 8.62 15.74 -10.68
CA ASN A 35 7.46 16.45 -11.22
C ASN A 35 7.22 16.15 -12.71
N VAL A 36 8.17 15.53 -13.40
CA VAL A 36 8.06 15.22 -14.83
C VAL A 36 7.55 13.80 -15.00
N SER A 37 6.46 13.65 -15.74
CA SER A 37 5.89 12.35 -16.08
C SER A 37 6.83 11.55 -16.98
N ILE A 38 7.13 10.29 -16.62
CA ILE A 38 7.97 9.40 -17.45
C ILE A 38 7.24 9.09 -18.77
N GLU A 39 5.92 9.01 -18.73
CA GLU A 39 5.06 8.81 -19.88
C GLU A 39 5.24 9.93 -20.92
N GLY A 40 5.31 11.20 -20.49
CA GLY A 40 5.57 12.31 -21.43
C GLY A 40 6.99 12.29 -22.00
N VAL A 41 7.99 11.87 -21.22
CA VAL A 41 9.36 11.67 -21.72
C VAL A 41 9.44 10.52 -22.72
N LEU A 42 8.63 9.47 -22.54
CA LEU A 42 8.52 8.36 -23.50
C LEU A 42 7.97 8.85 -24.84
N GLU A 43 6.92 9.68 -24.83
CA GLU A 43 6.36 10.26 -26.06
C GLU A 43 7.41 11.09 -26.83
N GLU A 44 8.22 11.90 -26.14
CA GLU A 44 9.31 12.63 -26.80
C GLU A 44 10.39 11.67 -27.33
N ALA A 45 10.75 10.62 -26.59
CA ALA A 45 11.72 9.63 -27.03
C ALA A 45 11.26 8.88 -28.31
N GLU A 46 9.96 8.62 -28.44
CA GLU A 46 9.34 8.06 -29.65
C GLU A 46 9.35 9.08 -30.80
N PHE A 47 8.99 10.33 -30.52
CA PHE A 47 8.98 11.41 -31.51
C PHE A 47 10.35 11.64 -32.15
N TYR A 48 11.42 11.68 -31.35
CA TYR A 48 12.81 11.81 -31.83
C TYR A 48 13.43 10.48 -32.27
N ASN A 49 12.67 9.38 -32.21
CA ASN A 49 13.11 8.02 -32.57
C ASN A 49 14.44 7.63 -31.90
N LEU A 50 14.42 7.57 -30.57
CA LEU A 50 15.57 7.21 -29.73
C LEU A 50 15.34 5.84 -29.06
N PRO A 51 15.60 4.71 -29.76
CA PRO A 51 15.20 3.37 -29.29
C PRO A 51 15.72 3.01 -27.89
N ARG A 52 16.96 3.39 -27.59
CA ARG A 52 17.54 3.11 -26.28
C ARG A 52 16.90 3.92 -25.16
N LEU A 53 16.47 5.15 -25.44
CA LEU A 53 15.76 5.99 -24.47
C LEU A 53 14.34 5.47 -24.25
N ILE A 54 13.66 5.07 -25.33
CA ILE A 54 12.34 4.41 -25.28
C ILE A 54 12.40 3.21 -24.34
N GLN A 55 13.38 2.32 -24.55
CA GLN A 55 13.59 1.15 -23.68
C GLN A 55 13.76 1.54 -22.20
N LEU A 56 14.62 2.51 -21.91
CA LEU A 56 14.86 2.96 -20.53
C LEU A 56 13.60 3.55 -19.87
N CYS A 57 12.79 4.30 -20.62
CA CYS A 57 11.52 4.84 -20.14
C CYS A 57 10.51 3.72 -19.85
N THR A 58 10.37 2.74 -20.74
CA THR A 58 9.48 1.59 -20.55
C THR A 58 9.89 0.74 -19.34
N GLU A 59 11.18 0.44 -19.19
CA GLU A 59 11.73 -0.27 -18.02
C GLU A 59 11.39 0.49 -16.72
N ARG A 60 11.55 1.81 -16.73
CA ARG A 60 11.26 2.66 -15.58
C ARG A 60 9.77 2.63 -15.19
N LEU A 61 8.86 2.67 -16.16
CA LEU A 61 7.42 2.56 -15.92
C LEU A 61 7.03 1.21 -15.32
N ALA A 62 7.64 0.12 -15.82
CA ALA A 62 7.42 -1.22 -15.29
C ALA A 62 7.86 -1.33 -13.81
N GLU A 63 9.02 -0.77 -13.46
CA GLU A 63 9.50 -0.73 -12.07
C GLU A 63 8.53 0.03 -11.14
N PHE A 64 7.96 1.13 -11.60
CA PHE A 64 6.98 1.90 -10.81
C PHE A 64 5.67 1.12 -10.63
N GLY A 65 5.22 0.38 -11.65
CA GLY A 65 4.07 -0.52 -11.53
C GLY A 65 4.28 -1.60 -10.47
N LEU A 66 5.47 -2.20 -10.42
CA LEU A 66 5.81 -3.21 -9.41
C LEU A 66 5.93 -2.62 -7.99
N LYS A 67 6.42 -1.38 -7.86
CA LYS A 67 6.53 -0.70 -6.56
C LYS A 67 5.17 -0.26 -6.01
N LYS A 68 4.23 0.18 -6.87
CA LYS A 68 2.84 0.44 -6.46
C LYS A 68 2.13 -0.82 -5.95
N ALA A 69 2.50 -2.00 -6.46
CA ALA A 69 1.96 -3.28 -6.00
C ALA A 69 2.56 -3.79 -4.67
N LYS A 70 3.51 -3.06 -4.06
CA LYS A 70 4.08 -3.39 -2.74
C LYS A 70 3.43 -2.63 -1.58
N GLN A 71 2.22 -2.10 -1.75
CA GLN A 71 1.48 -1.52 -0.63
C GLN A 71 1.06 -2.67 0.31
N THR A 72 1.70 -2.75 1.47
CA THR A 72 1.31 -3.70 2.52
C THR A 72 0.01 -3.22 3.15
N LYS A 73 -1.05 -4.01 3.00
CA LYS A 73 -2.32 -3.71 3.65
C LYS A 73 -2.24 -4.15 5.11
N HIS A 74 -2.71 -3.31 6.01
CA HIS A 74 -2.84 -3.67 7.42
C HIS A 74 -4.29 -4.00 7.73
N VAL A 75 -4.52 -5.16 8.35
CA VAL A 75 -5.83 -5.54 8.89
C VAL A 75 -5.78 -5.36 10.40
N TYR A 76 -6.76 -4.62 10.94
CA TYR A 76 -6.92 -4.42 12.37
C TYR A 76 -8.11 -5.22 12.89
N ARG A 77 -7.96 -5.78 14.10
CA ARG A 77 -9.05 -6.37 14.89
C ARG A 77 -9.01 -5.82 16.30
N VAL A 78 -10.18 -5.75 16.92
CA VAL A 78 -10.32 -5.45 18.33
C VAL A 78 -10.82 -6.72 19.03
N LEU A 79 -10.11 -7.13 20.07
CA LEU A 79 -10.47 -8.27 20.92
C LEU A 79 -10.83 -7.74 22.30
N GLN A 80 -11.97 -8.15 22.83
CA GLN A 80 -12.38 -7.83 24.20
C GLN A 80 -12.03 -9.02 25.10
N CYS A 81 -11.44 -8.76 26.26
CA CYS A 81 -11.13 -9.78 27.25
C CYS A 81 -11.13 -9.22 28.68
N HIS A 82 -11.36 -10.07 29.67
CA HIS A 82 -11.14 -9.70 31.07
C HIS A 82 -9.65 -9.69 31.42
N GLU A 83 -9.30 -8.97 32.48
CA GLU A 83 -7.93 -8.89 33.00
C GLU A 83 -7.29 -10.27 33.24
N GLU A 84 -8.04 -11.20 33.83
CA GLU A 84 -7.58 -12.55 34.14
C GLU A 84 -7.31 -13.42 32.90
N GLU A 85 -7.93 -13.07 31.77
CA GLU A 85 -7.76 -13.79 30.50
C GLU A 85 -6.74 -13.14 29.58
N LEU A 86 -6.29 -11.92 29.89
CA LEU A 86 -5.45 -11.10 28.99
C LEU A 86 -4.19 -11.83 28.55
N THR A 87 -3.46 -12.43 29.49
CA THR A 87 -2.23 -13.17 29.19
C THR A 87 -2.50 -14.34 28.25
N ASN A 88 -3.61 -15.05 28.46
CA ASN A 88 -4.00 -16.19 27.63
C ASN A 88 -4.40 -15.73 26.23
N VAL A 89 -5.15 -14.64 26.11
CA VAL A 89 -5.55 -14.06 24.82
C VAL A 89 -4.34 -13.62 24.02
N VAL A 90 -3.39 -12.90 24.65
CA VAL A 90 -2.16 -12.44 24.01
C VAL A 90 -1.27 -13.62 23.60
N SER A 91 -1.17 -14.64 24.45
CA SER A 91 -0.32 -15.82 24.19
C SER A 91 -0.90 -16.76 23.14
N ALA A 92 -2.23 -16.82 23.01
CA ALA A 92 -2.93 -17.65 22.03
C ALA A 92 -3.08 -16.98 20.66
N MET A 93 -2.60 -15.74 20.48
CA MET A 93 -2.65 -15.06 19.19
C MET A 93 -1.91 -15.87 18.14
N SER A 94 -2.60 -16.17 17.03
CA SER A 94 -2.00 -16.86 15.89
C SER A 94 -0.85 -16.04 15.28
N ASP A 95 0.10 -16.72 14.66
CA ASP A 95 1.28 -16.11 14.05
C ASP A 95 0.92 -14.94 13.10
N GLY A 96 1.75 -13.90 13.13
CA GLY A 96 1.62 -12.67 12.34
C GLY A 96 0.69 -11.59 12.90
N TRP A 97 -0.03 -11.82 14.01
CA TRP A 97 -0.78 -10.74 14.69
C TRP A 97 0.10 -10.03 15.73
N LYS A 98 0.15 -8.70 15.65
CA LYS A 98 0.88 -7.83 16.57
C LYS A 98 -0.11 -7.08 17.46
N LEU A 99 0.11 -7.09 18.78
CA LEU A 99 -0.60 -6.21 19.68
C LEU A 99 -0.16 -4.76 19.42
N VAL A 100 -1.11 -3.88 19.13
CA VAL A 100 -0.88 -2.46 18.83
C VAL A 100 -1.21 -1.59 20.03
N GLN A 101 -2.35 -1.86 20.67
CA GLN A 101 -2.84 -1.05 21.78
C GLN A 101 -3.68 -1.90 22.73
N LEU A 102 -3.57 -1.61 24.02
CA LEU A 102 -4.42 -2.17 25.08
C LEU A 102 -5.17 -1.01 25.74
N ILE A 103 -6.50 -1.07 25.75
CA ILE A 103 -7.36 0.00 26.27
C ILE A 103 -8.17 -0.58 27.44
N PRO A 104 -7.96 -0.14 28.68
CA PRO A 104 -8.83 -0.54 29.79
C PRO A 104 -10.23 0.01 29.58
N VAL A 105 -11.22 -0.87 29.73
CA VAL A 105 -12.65 -0.55 29.73
C VAL A 105 -13.15 -0.83 31.13
N GLY A 106 -12.98 0.16 32.00
CA GLY A 106 -13.36 0.10 33.40
C GLY A 106 -13.45 1.52 33.93
N GLN A 107 -14.68 2.00 34.08
CA GLN A 107 -15.01 3.38 34.43
C GLN A 107 -15.21 3.53 35.94
N PHE A 108 -14.88 4.70 36.46
CA PHE A 108 -15.33 5.27 37.74
C PHE A 108 -16.62 4.65 38.32
N GLN A 109 -16.53 3.59 39.12
CA GLN A 109 -17.67 3.10 39.91
C GLN A 109 -17.16 2.56 41.25
N TYR A 110 -17.57 3.26 42.30
CA TYR A 110 -17.39 2.87 43.71
C TYR A 110 -18.26 1.66 44.03
N GLN A 111 -17.96 0.48 43.49
CA GLN A 111 -18.49 -0.79 43.97
C GLN A 111 -17.57 -1.90 43.51
N SER A 112 -16.98 -2.58 44.49
CA SER A 112 -16.11 -3.75 44.32
C SER A 112 -16.87 -4.87 43.61
N ASP A 113 -16.22 -5.48 42.63
CA ASP A 113 -16.51 -6.78 41.96
C ASP A 113 -16.83 -6.73 40.46
N MET A 114 -16.79 -5.57 39.80
CA MET A 114 -16.78 -5.55 38.33
C MET A 114 -15.37 -5.87 37.81
N GLN A 115 -15.23 -7.03 37.17
CA GLN A 115 -13.98 -7.49 36.56
C GLN A 115 -13.47 -6.47 35.53
N SER A 116 -12.24 -5.98 35.68
CA SER A 116 -11.61 -5.07 34.71
C SER A 116 -11.63 -5.67 33.31
N GLU A 117 -12.21 -4.96 32.33
CA GLU A 117 -12.19 -5.37 30.93
C GLU A 117 -11.13 -4.60 30.15
N PHE A 118 -10.66 -5.20 29.05
CA PHE A 118 -9.71 -4.60 28.13
C PHE A 118 -10.13 -4.79 26.68
N LEU A 119 -9.86 -3.78 25.86
CA LEU A 119 -9.88 -3.88 24.40
C LEU A 119 -8.44 -3.95 23.89
N CYS A 120 -8.09 -5.07 23.29
CA CYS A 120 -6.82 -5.31 22.61
C CYS A 120 -6.96 -4.99 21.12
N VAL A 121 -6.34 -3.92 20.66
CA VAL A 121 -6.19 -3.64 19.23
C VAL A 121 -5.01 -4.44 18.70
N VAL A 122 -5.25 -5.29 17.72
CA VAL A 122 -4.24 -6.12 17.08
C VAL A 122 -4.18 -5.83 15.58
N SER A 123 -3.00 -5.94 14.99
CA SER A 123 -2.78 -5.72 13.55
C SER A 123 -2.03 -6.88 12.90
N ARG A 124 -2.28 -7.10 11.61
CA ARG A 124 -1.51 -8.02 10.78
C ARG A 124 -1.24 -7.40 9.41
N GLU A 125 0.00 -7.53 8.96
CA GLU A 125 0.45 -7.13 7.63
C GLU A 125 0.07 -8.22 6.61
N PHE A 126 -0.52 -7.80 5.49
CA PHE A 126 -0.80 -8.66 4.34
C PHE A 126 -0.05 -8.12 3.11
N PRO A 127 0.94 -8.86 2.60
CA PRO A 127 1.59 -8.51 1.35
C PRO A 127 0.62 -8.73 0.17
N ASP A 128 0.51 -7.76 -0.73
CA ASP A 128 -0.37 -7.83 -1.91
C ASP A 128 -0.08 -9.02 -2.86
N ASN A 129 1.07 -9.70 -2.70
CA ASN A 129 1.49 -10.83 -3.52
C ASN A 129 0.63 -12.10 -3.36
N GLU A 130 -0.15 -12.24 -2.28
CA GLU A 130 -1.03 -13.41 -2.09
C GLU A 130 -2.43 -13.24 -2.70
N ILE A 131 -2.80 -12.02 -3.16
CA ILE A 131 -4.14 -11.76 -3.72
C ILE A 131 -4.21 -12.10 -5.22
N LYS A 132 -3.08 -12.22 -5.92
CA LYS A 132 -3.07 -12.42 -7.38
C LYS A 132 -3.19 -13.89 -7.84
N ASN A 133 -3.08 -14.88 -6.94
CA ASN A 133 -3.08 -16.30 -7.32
C ASN A 133 -4.29 -17.11 -6.81
N GLY A 134 -5.36 -16.48 -6.34
CA GLY A 134 -6.53 -17.21 -5.86
C GLY A 134 -7.81 -16.40 -5.96
N GLU A 135 -8.66 -16.80 -6.91
CA GLU A 135 -10.12 -16.72 -6.90
C GLU A 135 -10.77 -15.77 -5.86
N HIS A 136 -11.43 -14.73 -6.39
CA HIS A 136 -12.30 -13.75 -5.70
C HIS A 136 -13.45 -14.38 -4.88
N THR A 137 -13.57 -15.71 -4.82
CA THR A 137 -14.58 -16.47 -4.09
C THR A 137 -14.15 -16.88 -2.68
N ASP A 138 -12.85 -17.11 -2.42
CA ASP A 138 -12.43 -17.80 -1.18
C ASP A 138 -12.38 -16.89 0.07
N LEU A 139 -12.12 -15.59 -0.10
CA LEU A 139 -12.06 -14.65 1.04
C LEU A 139 -13.44 -14.38 1.65
N THR A 140 -14.48 -14.26 0.81
CA THR A 140 -15.84 -13.99 1.28
C THR A 140 -16.45 -15.23 1.95
N ASP A 141 -16.15 -16.41 1.42
CA ASP A 141 -16.66 -17.68 1.95
C ASP A 141 -15.95 -18.08 3.25
N ARG A 142 -14.64 -17.82 3.39
CA ARG A 142 -13.92 -17.98 4.65
C ARG A 142 -14.36 -17.00 5.73
N VAL A 143 -14.64 -15.74 5.39
CA VAL A 143 -15.17 -14.74 6.33
C VAL A 143 -16.55 -15.14 6.85
N LYS A 144 -17.43 -15.65 5.98
CA LYS A 144 -18.74 -16.19 6.37
C LYS A 144 -18.63 -17.47 7.20
N ALA A 145 -17.75 -18.40 6.82
CA ALA A 145 -17.52 -19.65 7.54
C ALA A 145 -16.93 -19.41 8.94
N LEU A 146 -16.06 -18.40 9.11
CA LEU A 146 -15.51 -18.00 10.40
C LEU A 146 -16.53 -17.26 11.26
N GLN A 147 -17.39 -16.39 10.68
CA GLN A 147 -18.54 -15.82 11.40
C GLN A 147 -19.50 -16.91 11.90
N GLN A 148 -19.71 -17.97 11.10
CA GLN A 148 -20.60 -19.07 11.46
C GLN A 148 -19.97 -20.02 12.51
N LYS A 149 -18.65 -20.17 12.53
CA LYS A 149 -17.91 -20.87 13.61
C LYS A 149 -17.81 -20.03 14.90
N ALA A 150 -17.70 -18.71 14.80
CA ALA A 150 -17.73 -17.79 15.95
C ALA A 150 -19.10 -17.73 16.63
N ARG A 151 -20.17 -18.17 15.94
CA ARG A 151 -21.51 -18.31 16.52
C ARG A 151 -21.65 -19.44 17.54
N ARG A 152 -20.66 -20.34 17.68
CA ARG A 152 -20.74 -21.52 18.56
C ARG A 152 -20.01 -21.39 19.90
N LYS A 153 -19.30 -20.29 20.15
CA LYS A 153 -18.76 -19.96 21.47
C LYS A 153 -18.93 -18.47 21.68
N SER A 154 -19.66 -18.12 22.72
CA SER A 154 -20.11 -16.78 23.06
C SER A 154 -19.00 -15.73 22.94
N ILE A 155 -19.35 -14.62 22.28
CA ILE A 155 -18.79 -13.27 22.39
C ILE A 155 -17.35 -13.09 21.87
N ILE A 156 -17.22 -12.87 20.55
CA ILE A 156 -16.23 -11.91 20.03
C ILE A 156 -16.92 -11.14 18.88
N SER A 157 -17.35 -9.92 19.17
CA SER A 157 -17.77 -8.98 18.13
C SER A 157 -16.53 -8.51 17.37
N ILE A 158 -16.18 -9.20 16.29
CA ILE A 158 -15.04 -8.82 15.44
C ILE A 158 -15.47 -7.66 14.54
N PHE A 159 -15.04 -6.44 14.88
CA PHE A 159 -15.11 -5.30 13.97
C PHE A 159 -13.83 -5.27 13.10
N TYR A 160 -14.01 -5.28 11.78
CA TYR A 160 -12.91 -5.12 10.82
C TYR A 160 -12.81 -3.65 10.43
N LEU A 161 -11.65 -3.04 10.68
CA LEU A 161 -11.31 -1.71 10.16
C LEU A 161 -10.23 -1.87 9.10
N TYR A 162 -10.52 -1.41 7.89
CA TYR A 162 -9.59 -1.41 6.77
C TYR A 162 -8.97 -0.02 6.65
N SER A 163 -7.65 0.08 6.76
CA SER A 163 -6.92 1.33 6.55
C SER A 163 -5.95 1.16 5.39
N GLN A 164 -6.17 1.94 4.33
CA GLN A 164 -5.25 2.09 3.20
C GLN A 164 -4.28 3.21 3.55
N SER A 165 -3.00 2.89 3.81
CA SER A 165 -1.99 3.94 3.95
C SER A 165 -1.65 4.47 2.55
N LYS A 166 -2.00 5.75 2.30
CA LYS A 166 -1.67 6.47 1.06
C LYS A 166 -0.17 6.64 0.87
#